data_AF-A0A8S4S975-F1
#
_entry.id   AF-A0A8S4S975-F1
#
_cell.length_a   1.000
_cell.length_b   1.000
_cell.length_c   1.000
_cell.angle_alpha   90.00
_cell.angle_beta   90.00
_cell.angle_gamma   90.00
#
_symmetry.space_group_name_H-M   'P 1'
#
loop_
_entity.id
_entity.type
_entity.pdbx_description
1 polymer ?
#
loop_
_entity_poly.entity_id
_entity_poly.type
_entity_poly.pdbx_seq_one_letter_code
_entity_poly.pdbx_strand_id
1 'polypeptide(L)'
;MWAAVPAAAACDAVADDDDVPLGPGQLPPRNAHLPPLHAEINISIIMIKGQLELEVSHARRVYGVNGEVPDSYVKCYLRDGDKWLHKRKTRVIRRTTEPHFKQTLKYLASEALGRTLVVMLWQRCGGFEHNLALGGVEICLDKLTLPQRTYGWYPLFPATSLAADESPD
;
A
#
# COMPACT_ATOMS: atom_id res chain seq x y z
N MET A 1 37.00 44.99 -25.29
CA MET A 1 36.59 44.30 -24.05
C MET A 1 35.10 43.98 -24.14
N TRP A 2 34.77 42.75 -24.52
CA TRP A 2 33.93 41.80 -23.77
C TRP A 2 33.65 40.62 -24.71
N ALA A 3 33.94 39.41 -24.24
CA ALA A 3 33.64 38.16 -24.95
C ALA A 3 32.25 37.67 -24.51
N ALA A 4 31.48 37.10 -25.42
CA ALA A 4 30.31 36.31 -25.10
C ALA A 4 30.50 34.88 -25.64
N VAL A 5 30.43 33.94 -24.72
CA VAL A 5 30.58 32.49 -24.82
C VAL A 5 29.44 31.86 -25.65
N PRO A 6 29.66 30.78 -26.41
CA PRO A 6 28.57 30.10 -27.12
C PRO A 6 27.65 29.38 -26.14
N ALA A 7 26.33 29.58 -26.30
CA ALA A 7 25.32 28.82 -25.59
C ALA A 7 25.29 27.38 -26.15
N ALA A 8 25.92 26.45 -25.43
CA ALA A 8 25.59 25.05 -25.50
C ALA A 8 24.34 24.81 -24.62
N ALA A 9 23.27 24.33 -25.22
CA ALA A 9 22.24 23.57 -24.52
C ALA A 9 21.68 22.56 -25.52
N ALA A 10 22.30 21.39 -25.54
CA ALA A 10 21.69 20.17 -26.01
C ALA A 10 20.65 19.70 -24.98
N CYS A 11 19.79 18.79 -25.46
CA CYS A 11 18.86 17.92 -24.76
C CYS A 11 17.61 18.55 -24.11
N ASP A 12 16.59 18.80 -24.93
CA ASP A 12 15.22 18.47 -24.51
C ASP A 12 15.07 16.94 -24.54
N ALA A 13 15.46 16.30 -23.43
CA ALA A 13 15.00 14.96 -23.13
C ALA A 13 13.60 15.09 -22.52
N VAL A 14 12.58 14.84 -23.34
CA VAL A 14 11.22 14.61 -22.86
C VAL A 14 11.23 13.24 -22.18
N ALA A 15 11.42 13.22 -20.86
CA ALA A 15 11.23 12.02 -20.06
C ALA A 15 9.73 11.79 -19.89
N ASP A 16 9.18 10.91 -20.71
CA ASP A 16 7.93 10.21 -20.47
C ASP A 16 8.23 9.12 -19.42
N ASP A 17 8.08 9.46 -18.13
CA ASP A 17 8.39 8.56 -17.00
C ASP A 17 7.37 8.80 -15.87
N ASP A 18 6.15 8.30 -16.06
CA ASP A 18 5.11 8.16 -15.04
C ASP A 18 5.33 6.89 -14.17
N ASP A 19 6.58 6.44 -13.97
CA ASP A 19 6.88 5.29 -13.11
C ASP A 19 6.93 5.75 -11.64
N VAL A 20 5.80 5.59 -10.96
CA VAL A 20 5.68 5.91 -9.53
C VAL A 20 6.53 4.89 -8.75
N PRO A 21 7.52 5.33 -7.96
CA PRO A 21 8.42 4.42 -7.28
C PRO A 21 7.65 3.55 -6.29
N LEU A 22 7.60 2.25 -6.58
CA LEU A 22 6.91 1.26 -5.76
C LEU A 22 7.73 0.89 -4.51
N GLY A 23 7.04 0.47 -3.45
CA GLY A 23 7.66 -0.02 -2.23
C GLY A 23 8.35 -1.39 -2.41
N PRO A 24 9.16 -1.82 -1.43
CA PRO A 24 9.85 -3.11 -1.49
C PRO A 24 8.91 -4.29 -1.75
N GLY A 25 9.17 -5.07 -2.80
CA GLY A 25 8.35 -6.24 -3.15
C GLY A 25 6.92 -5.92 -3.60
N GLN A 26 6.55 -4.64 -3.72
CA GLN A 26 5.26 -4.21 -4.23
C GLN A 26 5.10 -4.66 -5.69
N LEU A 27 3.93 -5.20 -5.99
CA LEU A 27 3.54 -5.52 -7.35
C LEU A 27 2.92 -4.27 -8.00
N PRO A 28 3.14 -4.06 -9.31
CA PRO A 28 2.44 -3.01 -10.03
C PRO A 28 0.92 -3.26 -9.97
N PRO A 29 0.09 -2.20 -10.04
CA PRO A 29 -1.35 -2.36 -10.10
C PRO A 29 -1.74 -3.24 -11.30
N ARG A 30 -2.73 -4.12 -11.13
CA ARG A 30 -3.18 -5.01 -12.22
C ARG A 30 -3.70 -4.23 -13.44
N ASN A 31 -4.22 -3.03 -13.20
CA ASN A 31 -4.62 -2.08 -14.23
C ASN A 31 -3.60 -0.95 -14.28
N ALA A 32 -2.58 -1.09 -15.13
CA ALA A 32 -1.44 -0.17 -15.23
C ALA A 32 -1.80 1.30 -15.56
N HIS A 33 -3.01 1.55 -16.05
CA HIS A 33 -3.48 2.89 -16.39
C HIS A 33 -4.00 3.69 -15.19
N LEU A 34 -4.18 3.06 -14.02
CA LEU A 34 -4.68 3.77 -12.85
C LEU A 34 -3.51 4.45 -12.12
N PRO A 35 -3.53 5.79 -11.99
CA PRO A 35 -2.50 6.48 -11.23
C PRO A 35 -2.57 6.08 -9.75
N PRO A 36 -1.45 6.18 -9.01
CA PRO A 36 -1.47 6.00 -7.57
C PRO A 36 -2.39 7.05 -6.93
N LEU A 37 -2.96 6.68 -5.80
CA LEU A 37 -3.60 7.64 -4.92
C LEU A 37 -2.52 8.48 -4.22
N HIS A 38 -2.89 9.66 -3.73
CA HIS A 38 -1.99 10.48 -2.94
C HIS A 38 -1.58 9.83 -1.61
N ALA A 39 -2.34 8.84 -1.17
CA ALA A 39 -2.13 8.14 0.08
C ALA A 39 -0.99 7.13 0.00
N GLU A 40 -0.14 7.11 1.02
CA GLU A 40 0.92 6.13 1.18
C GLU A 40 0.83 5.51 2.57
N ILE A 41 1.22 4.24 2.67
CA ILE A 41 1.28 3.51 3.93
C ILE A 41 2.71 3.07 4.23
N ASN A 42 3.11 3.22 5.49
CA ASN A 42 4.41 2.79 5.97
C ASN A 42 4.27 1.46 6.71
N ILE A 43 5.08 0.48 6.30
CA ILE A 43 4.95 -0.91 6.74
C ILE A 43 6.33 -1.50 7.01
N SER A 44 6.41 -2.33 8.05
CA SER A 44 7.55 -3.23 8.30
C SER A 44 7.13 -4.69 8.21
N ILE A 45 7.96 -5.52 7.59
CA ILE A 45 7.73 -6.96 7.39
C ILE A 45 8.98 -7.72 7.84
N ILE A 46 8.81 -8.74 8.68
CA ILE A 46 9.87 -9.66 9.09
C ILE A 46 9.31 -11.05 9.35
N MET A 47 10.08 -12.09 9.06
CA MET A 47 9.83 -13.47 9.47
C MET A 47 10.67 -13.79 10.70
N ILE A 48 10.02 -14.04 11.85
CA ILE A 48 10.68 -14.36 13.11
C ILE A 48 9.97 -15.54 13.79
N LYS A 49 10.75 -16.55 14.21
CA LYS A 49 10.24 -17.73 14.94
C LYS A 49 9.05 -18.41 14.25
N GLY A 50 9.09 -18.53 12.92
CA GLY A 50 8.04 -19.17 12.13
C GLY A 50 6.76 -18.33 11.98
N GLN A 51 6.82 -17.02 12.24
CA GLN A 51 5.72 -16.09 12.02
C GLN A 51 6.14 -14.92 11.16
N LEU A 52 5.30 -14.57 10.18
CA LEU A 52 5.38 -13.29 9.49
C LEU A 52 4.77 -12.22 10.41
N GLU A 53 5.58 -11.27 10.84
CA GLU A 53 5.16 -10.09 11.57
C GLU A 53 5.06 -8.91 10.60
N LEU A 54 3.83 -8.45 10.39
CA LEU A 54 3.49 -7.28 9.60
C LEU A 54 3.16 -6.12 10.54
N GLU A 55 4.08 -5.17 10.70
CA GLU A 55 3.83 -3.94 11.43
C GLU A 55 3.27 -2.88 10.50
N VAL A 56 2.00 -2.54 10.70
CA VAL A 56 1.35 -1.39 10.07
C VAL A 56 1.64 -0.18 10.96
N SER A 57 2.56 0.69 10.54
CA SER A 57 3.09 1.74 11.41
C SER A 57 2.20 3.00 11.35
N HIS A 58 2.13 3.65 10.19
CA HIS A 58 1.33 4.85 9.94
C HIS A 58 1.03 5.01 8.45
N ALA A 59 0.06 5.85 8.11
CA ALA A 59 -0.20 6.29 6.74
C ALA A 59 -0.22 7.82 6.68
N ARG A 60 -0.05 8.39 5.48
CA ARG A 60 -0.09 9.83 5.24
C ARG A 60 -0.96 10.17 4.04
N ARG A 61 -1.45 11.41 3.99
CA ARG A 61 -2.33 11.94 2.93
C ARG A 61 -3.58 11.09 2.73
N VAL A 62 -4.14 10.60 3.84
CA VAL A 62 -5.35 9.80 3.85
C VAL A 62 -6.56 10.72 3.84
N TYR A 63 -7.28 10.76 2.72
CA TYR A 63 -8.53 11.51 2.59
C TYR A 63 -9.68 10.53 2.39
N GLY A 64 -10.77 10.78 3.10
CA GLY A 64 -12.02 10.05 2.92
C GLY A 64 -12.70 10.45 1.61
N VAL A 65 -13.82 9.81 1.34
CA VAL A 65 -14.68 10.20 0.22
C VAL A 65 -15.11 11.66 0.39
N ASN A 66 -15.17 12.40 -0.73
CA ASN A 66 -15.42 13.85 -0.77
C ASN A 66 -14.37 14.73 -0.06
N GLY A 67 -13.19 14.18 0.26
CA GLY A 67 -12.10 14.94 0.88
C GLY A 67 -12.23 15.10 2.40
N GLU A 68 -13.16 14.38 3.03
CA GLU A 68 -13.35 14.41 4.48
C GLU A 68 -12.18 13.79 5.23
N VAL A 69 -12.03 14.14 6.52
CA VAL A 69 -11.06 13.50 7.41
C VAL A 69 -11.64 12.18 7.93
N PRO A 70 -11.13 11.00 7.52
CA PRO A 70 -11.81 9.75 7.79
C PRO A 70 -11.46 9.16 9.16
N ASP A 71 -12.36 8.30 9.65
CA ASP A 71 -12.01 7.27 10.62
C ASP A 71 -11.40 6.09 9.87
N SER A 72 -10.10 5.85 9.97
CA SER A 72 -9.40 4.88 9.11
C SER A 72 -8.91 3.64 9.86
N TYR A 73 -8.83 2.51 9.15
CA TYR A 73 -8.21 1.27 9.62
C TYR A 73 -7.66 0.48 8.44
N VAL A 74 -6.78 -0.47 8.70
CA VAL A 74 -6.14 -1.28 7.66
C VAL A 74 -6.62 -2.71 7.76
N LYS A 75 -7.01 -3.30 6.62
CA LYS A 75 -7.25 -4.74 6.48
C LYS A 75 -6.11 -5.34 5.68
N CYS A 76 -5.59 -6.47 6.13
CA CYS A 76 -4.54 -7.22 5.46
C CYS A 76 -5.01 -8.64 5.17
N TYR A 77 -4.64 -9.15 4.01
CA TYR A 77 -5.02 -10.47 3.51
C TYR A 77 -3.79 -11.16 2.93
N LEU A 78 -3.79 -12.49 2.96
CA LEU A 78 -2.86 -13.28 2.16
C LEU A 78 -3.62 -13.76 0.92
N ARG A 79 -2.98 -13.71 -0.25
CA ARG A 79 -3.59 -14.09 -1.52
C ARG A 79 -2.80 -15.19 -2.20
N ASP A 80 -3.54 -16.20 -2.66
CA ASP A 80 -3.05 -17.34 -3.44
C ASP A 80 -3.87 -17.44 -4.72
N GLY A 81 -3.31 -16.97 -5.84
CA GLY A 81 -4.07 -16.70 -7.06
C GLY A 81 -5.16 -15.65 -6.81
N ASP A 82 -6.42 -16.04 -6.99
CA ASP A 82 -7.61 -15.19 -6.76
C ASP A 82 -8.23 -15.38 -5.36
N LYS A 83 -7.69 -16.30 -4.54
CA LYS A 83 -8.25 -16.60 -3.22
C LYS A 83 -7.75 -15.61 -2.17
N TRP A 84 -8.69 -14.97 -1.48
CA TRP A 84 -8.42 -14.09 -0.34
C TRP A 84 -8.44 -14.89 0.98
N LEU A 85 -7.31 -14.95 1.66
CA LEU A 85 -7.07 -15.82 2.81
C LEU A 85 -6.61 -15.03 4.05
N HIS A 86 -6.79 -15.66 5.22
CA HIS A 86 -6.18 -15.26 6.51
C HIS A 86 -6.39 -13.79 6.94
N LYS A 87 -7.50 -13.14 6.60
CA LYS A 87 -7.80 -11.73 6.94
C LYS A 87 -7.38 -11.33 8.37
N ARG A 88 -6.70 -10.19 8.49
CA ARG A 88 -6.37 -9.49 9.75
C ARG A 88 -6.69 -8.01 9.59
N LYS A 89 -6.89 -7.29 10.71
CA LYS A 89 -7.15 -5.84 10.67
C LYS A 89 -6.56 -5.13 11.87
N THR A 90 -6.25 -3.85 11.69
CA THR A 90 -5.88 -2.95 12.79
C THR A 90 -7.11 -2.42 13.51
N ARG A 91 -6.90 -1.79 14.67
CA ARG A 91 -7.85 -0.86 15.29
C ARG A 91 -8.07 0.35 14.38
N VAL A 92 -9.21 1.00 14.59
CA VAL A 92 -9.60 2.24 13.90
C VAL A 92 -8.93 3.43 14.58
N ILE A 93 -8.32 4.31 13.78
CA ILE A 93 -7.81 5.61 14.18
C ILE A 93 -8.75 6.66 13.61
N ARG A 94 -9.25 7.56 14.48
CA ARG A 94 -10.34 8.47 14.15
C ARG A 94 -9.84 9.84 13.73
N ARG A 95 -10.57 10.47 12.81
CA ARG A 95 -10.45 11.89 12.46
C ARG A 95 -9.01 12.36 12.24
N THR A 96 -8.26 11.67 11.38
CA THR A 96 -6.93 12.13 10.97
C THR A 96 -6.59 11.71 9.54
N THR A 97 -5.86 12.57 8.83
CA THR A 97 -5.27 12.29 7.52
C THR A 97 -3.89 11.62 7.62
N GLU A 98 -3.36 11.52 8.83
CA GLU A 98 -2.07 10.88 9.17
C GLU A 98 -2.27 9.87 10.31
N PRO A 99 -2.97 8.74 10.06
CA PRO A 99 -3.27 7.77 11.11
C PRO A 99 -2.02 7.00 11.53
N HIS A 100 -1.77 6.94 12.84
CA HIS A 100 -0.70 6.13 13.44
C HIS A 100 -1.29 4.84 14.00
N PHE A 101 -1.19 3.75 13.24
CA PHE A 101 -1.77 2.46 13.61
C PHE A 101 -0.92 1.72 14.65
N LYS A 102 0.41 1.73 14.47
CA LYS A 102 1.44 1.09 15.31
C LYS A 102 1.03 -0.31 15.80
N GLN A 103 0.61 -1.16 14.87
CA GLN A 103 0.07 -2.48 15.17
C GLN A 103 0.74 -3.57 14.36
N THR A 104 1.15 -4.64 15.06
CA THR A 104 1.71 -5.84 14.44
C THR A 104 0.63 -6.90 14.24
N LEU A 105 0.40 -7.26 12.97
CA LEU A 105 -0.45 -8.38 12.56
C LEU A 105 0.45 -9.58 12.29
N LYS A 106 0.07 -10.76 12.79
CA LYS A 106 0.88 -11.97 12.68
C LYS A 106 0.20 -13.05 11.85
N TYR A 107 0.99 -13.72 11.02
CA TYR A 107 0.63 -14.89 10.24
C TYR A 107 1.63 -16.00 10.50
N LEU A 108 1.21 -17.26 10.45
CA LEU A 108 2.14 -18.38 10.49
C LEU A 108 2.94 -18.45 9.19
N ALA A 109 4.18 -18.93 9.24
CA ALA A 109 5.00 -19.11 8.05
C ALA A 109 4.32 -20.02 7.00
N SER A 110 3.63 -21.07 7.46
CA SER A 110 2.85 -21.97 6.60
C SER A 110 1.65 -21.28 5.94
N GLU A 111 1.18 -20.16 6.49
CA GLU A 111 0.15 -19.34 5.86
C GLU A 111 0.77 -18.33 4.89
N ALA A 112 1.95 -17.78 5.16
CA ALA A 112 2.46 -16.63 4.43
C ALA A 112 3.39 -16.97 3.25
N LEU A 113 4.23 -17.99 3.37
CA LEU A 113 5.25 -18.28 2.36
C LEU A 113 4.64 -18.66 1.01
N GLY A 114 5.21 -18.16 -0.10
CA GLY A 114 4.69 -18.39 -1.45
C GLY A 114 3.40 -17.63 -1.78
N ARG A 115 2.97 -16.67 -0.93
CA ARG A 115 1.74 -15.90 -1.11
C ARG A 115 2.01 -14.41 -1.28
N THR A 116 1.01 -13.71 -1.80
CA THR A 116 1.01 -12.25 -1.89
C THR A 116 0.31 -11.66 -0.69
N LEU A 117 0.92 -10.69 -0.02
CA LEU A 117 0.29 -9.91 1.03
C LEU A 117 -0.47 -8.74 0.39
N VAL A 118 -1.77 -8.64 0.64
CA VAL A 118 -2.58 -7.50 0.21
C VAL A 118 -2.90 -6.62 1.43
N VAL A 119 -2.57 -5.34 1.34
CA VAL A 119 -2.80 -4.36 2.41
C VAL A 119 -3.73 -3.28 1.89
N MET A 120 -4.88 -3.10 2.55
CA MET A 120 -5.92 -2.17 2.14
C MET A 120 -6.26 -1.19 3.25
N LEU A 121 -6.30 0.09 2.93
CA LEU A 121 -6.78 1.15 3.80
C LEU A 121 -8.29 1.32 3.64
N TRP A 122 -9.00 1.43 4.76
CA TRP A 122 -10.46 1.52 4.81
C TRP A 122 -10.90 2.73 5.62
N GLN A 123 -11.92 3.40 5.14
CA GLN A 123 -12.74 4.34 5.91
C GLN A 123 -13.84 3.57 6.62
N ARG A 124 -13.94 3.78 7.93
CA ARG A 124 -15.08 3.35 8.74
C ARG A 124 -16.19 4.39 8.61
N CYS A 125 -17.31 3.99 8.03
CA CYS A 125 -18.50 4.83 7.97
C CYS A 125 -19.36 4.65 9.24
N GLY A 126 -20.16 5.67 9.54
CA GLY A 126 -21.05 5.69 10.70
C GLY A 126 -22.39 4.99 10.42
N GLY A 127 -23.13 4.64 11.47
CA GLY A 127 -24.49 4.13 11.33
C GLY A 127 -24.58 2.82 10.54
N PHE A 128 -25.45 2.80 9.53
CA PHE A 128 -25.73 1.65 8.65
C PHE A 128 -24.96 1.72 7.32
N GLU A 129 -24.07 2.69 7.15
CA GLU A 129 -23.30 2.83 5.93
C GLU A 129 -22.19 1.78 5.83
N HIS A 130 -21.93 1.30 4.61
CA HIS A 130 -20.84 0.39 4.35
C HIS A 130 -19.50 1.11 4.48
N ASN A 131 -18.51 0.41 5.03
CA ASN A 131 -17.13 0.91 5.07
C ASN A 131 -16.60 1.03 3.63
N LEU A 132 -15.81 2.06 3.37
CA LEU A 132 -15.32 2.36 2.02
C LEU A 132 -13.83 2.02 1.92
N ALA A 133 -13.41 1.43 0.81
CA ALA A 133 -12.00 1.17 0.55
C ALA A 133 -11.33 2.45 0.03
N LEU A 134 -10.30 2.92 0.73
CA LEU A 134 -9.53 4.12 0.36
C LEU A 134 -8.31 3.81 -0.51
N GLY A 135 -8.10 2.53 -0.84
CA GLY A 135 -7.00 2.06 -1.68
C GLY A 135 -6.20 0.93 -1.03
N GLY A 136 -5.27 0.36 -1.78
CA GLY A 136 -4.44 -0.72 -1.29
C GLY A 136 -3.26 -1.04 -2.17
N VAL A 137 -2.50 -2.04 -1.73
CA VAL A 137 -1.25 -2.47 -2.34
C VAL A 137 -1.11 -3.98 -2.23
N GLU A 138 -0.46 -4.58 -3.22
CA GLU A 138 -0.06 -5.99 -3.21
C GLU A 138 1.45 -6.09 -3.07
N ILE A 139 1.93 -6.97 -2.19
CA ILE A 139 3.34 -7.17 -1.90
C ILE A 139 3.64 -8.66 -2.07
N CYS A 140 4.52 -9.00 -3.01
CA CYS A 140 4.98 -10.36 -3.20
C CYS A 140 6.02 -10.70 -2.14
N LEU A 141 5.66 -11.60 -1.22
CA LEU A 141 6.52 -11.95 -0.09
C LEU A 141 7.81 -12.65 -0.54
N ASP A 142 7.79 -13.34 -1.69
CA ASP A 142 8.97 -14.01 -2.26
C ASP A 142 10.00 -13.03 -2.84
N LYS A 143 9.59 -11.78 -3.12
CA LYS A 143 10.51 -10.70 -3.53
C LYS A 143 11.21 -10.04 -2.35
N LEU A 144 10.90 -10.44 -1.11
CA LEU A 144 11.48 -9.88 0.11
C LEU A 144 12.45 -10.87 0.77
N THR A 145 13.52 -10.34 1.36
CA THR A 145 14.40 -11.11 2.24
C THR A 145 13.77 -11.20 3.64
N LEU A 146 12.77 -12.07 3.82
CA LEU A 146 11.93 -12.09 5.02
C LEU A 146 12.67 -12.23 6.37
N PRO A 147 13.80 -12.94 6.52
CA PRO A 147 14.55 -12.95 7.79
C PRO A 147 15.10 -11.57 8.18
N GLN A 148 15.31 -10.69 7.20
CA GLN A 148 15.70 -9.31 7.41
C GLN A 148 14.44 -8.44 7.48
N ARG A 149 14.39 -7.53 8.48
CA ARG A 149 13.28 -6.57 8.57
C ARG A 149 13.31 -5.66 7.34
N THR A 150 12.29 -5.78 6.50
CA THR A 150 12.00 -4.84 5.42
C THR A 150 11.13 -3.73 5.98
N TYR A 151 11.45 -2.47 5.68
CA TYR A 151 10.69 -1.30 6.08
C TYR A 151 10.60 -0.35 4.89
N GLY A 152 9.40 0.17 4.61
CA GLY A 152 9.23 1.06 3.46
C GLY A 152 7.89 1.76 3.42
N TRP A 153 7.85 2.79 2.57
CA TRP A 153 6.61 3.43 2.12
C TRP A 153 6.08 2.70 0.90
N TYR A 154 4.77 2.55 0.85
CA TYR A 154 4.05 1.89 -0.23
C TYR A 154 2.96 2.85 -0.74
N PRO A 155 3.05 3.36 -1.98
CA PRO A 155 1.95 4.09 -2.60
C PRO A 155 0.74 3.18 -2.74
N LEU A 156 -0.43 3.71 -2.39
CA LEU A 156 -1.70 3.00 -2.49
C LEU A 156 -2.32 3.24 -3.86
N PHE A 157 -2.91 2.21 -4.43
CA PHE A 157 -3.65 2.28 -5.68
C PHE A 157 -5.15 2.14 -5.42
N PRO A 158 -6.02 2.60 -6.34
CA PRO A 158 -7.46 2.40 -6.23
C PRO A 158 -7.80 0.94 -5.95
N ALA A 159 -8.77 0.65 -5.09
CA ALA A 159 -9.11 -0.73 -4.73
C ALA A 159 -9.51 -1.60 -5.93
N THR A 160 -10.05 -0.98 -6.99
CA THR A 160 -10.34 -1.62 -8.28
C THR A 160 -9.10 -2.17 -9.00
N SER A 161 -7.90 -1.70 -8.66
CA SER A 161 -6.64 -2.26 -9.17
C SER A 161 -6.21 -3.58 -8.49
N LEU A 162 -6.82 -3.92 -7.35
CA LEU A 162 -6.49 -5.09 -6.54
C LEU A 162 -7.46 -6.26 -6.76
N ALA A 163 -8.66 -5.98 -7.26
CA ALA A 163 -9.71 -6.96 -7.45
C ALA A 163 -9.60 -7.65 -8.81
N ALA A 164 -9.61 -8.98 -8.82
CA ALA A 164 -10.57 -9.71 -9.63
C ALA A 164 -11.86 -9.74 -8.81
N ASP A 165 -12.97 -9.31 -9.39
CA ASP A 165 -14.28 -9.09 -8.78
C ASP A 165 -14.70 -10.18 -7.77
N GLU A 166 -14.77 -9.84 -6.48
CA GLU A 166 -15.77 -10.27 -5.48
C GLU A 166 -15.29 -9.87 -4.07
N SER A 167 -15.95 -8.86 -3.50
CA SER A 167 -15.96 -8.67 -2.05
C SER A 167 -17.11 -9.49 -1.47
N PRO A 168 -16.86 -10.54 -0.66
CA PRO A 168 -17.95 -11.15 0.09
C PRO A 168 -18.38 -10.18 1.20
N ASP A 169 -19.69 -9.90 1.21
CA ASP A 169 -20.42 -9.11 2.21
C ASP A 169 -20.10 -9.52 3.68
#